data_AF-A0A2W5NF60-F1
#
_entry.id   AF-A0A2W5NF60-F1
#
_cell.length_a   1.000
_cell.length_b   1.000
_cell.length_c   1.000
_cell.angle_alpha   90.00
_cell.angle_beta   90.00
_cell.angle_gamma   90.00
#
_symmetry.space_group_name_H-M   'P 1'
#
loop_
_entity.id
_entity.type
_entity.pdbx_description
1 polymer ?
#
loop_
_entity_poly.entity_id
_entity_poly.type
_entity_poly.pdbx_seq_one_letter_code
_entity_poly.pdbx_strand_id
1 'polypeptide(L)'
;MPGSDAVHPPGAPAGYGEFELDIPRVMRDQLPAFFAGLPAQRLTAEAVARVPEGAQGAYLLYLDDTLVYVGKTDAQAGFRERLTRHARSVRHRRGLDPARITFKAARIFVFSTFDLETMLIEEFTRLEGQRPAWNFSGFGSNDPGRNREDQKPAPFDSDFPIDIDREIDVLPAGTQGVLEAIMALKAGLPYLLRYEADGTGGGAWRGGHRDMMFRTITVPEGPVTTRDLFTLILGALPPGWQVTVLPSRVILYRESRAYRAQVETLRRTG
;
A
#
# COMPACT_ATOMS: atom_id res chain seq x y z
N MET A 1 -32.72 -5.52 -22.88
CA MET A 1 -33.33 -6.76 -22.35
C MET A 1 -32.75 -7.94 -23.13
N PRO A 2 -31.65 -8.57 -22.72
CA PRO A 2 -31.29 -9.88 -23.26
C PRO A 2 -32.04 -10.95 -22.45
N GLY A 3 -32.74 -11.83 -23.17
CA GLY A 3 -33.55 -12.90 -22.59
C GLY A 3 -32.72 -13.91 -21.82
N SER A 4 -33.14 -14.19 -20.60
CA SER A 4 -32.81 -15.41 -19.88
C SER A 4 -33.93 -16.41 -20.17
N ASP A 5 -33.62 -17.43 -20.96
CA ASP A 5 -34.59 -18.48 -21.27
C ASP A 5 -34.82 -19.33 -20.02
N ALA A 6 -36.04 -19.26 -19.47
CA ALA A 6 -36.47 -20.21 -18.44
C ALA A 6 -36.55 -21.60 -19.09
N VAL A 7 -35.75 -22.54 -18.59
CA VAL A 7 -35.75 -23.91 -19.11
C VAL A 7 -36.65 -24.76 -18.24
N HIS A 8 -37.60 -25.45 -18.87
CA HIS A 8 -38.37 -26.50 -18.20
C HIS A 8 -37.62 -27.83 -18.37
N PRO A 9 -37.06 -28.40 -17.29
CA PRO A 9 -36.26 -29.61 -17.42
C PRO A 9 -37.13 -30.83 -17.79
N PRO A 10 -36.62 -31.76 -18.61
CA PRO A 10 -37.38 -32.94 -19.03
C PRO A 10 -37.83 -33.78 -17.83
N GLY A 11 -39.14 -34.02 -17.71
CA GLY A 11 -39.73 -34.82 -16.62
C GLY A 11 -40.14 -34.03 -15.37
N ALA A 12 -39.99 -32.70 -15.36
CA ALA A 12 -40.47 -31.87 -14.26
C ALA A 12 -42.00 -31.66 -14.28
N PRO A 13 -42.64 -31.45 -13.12
CA PRO A 13 -44.07 -31.22 -13.03
C PRO A 13 -44.50 -29.89 -13.67
N ALA A 14 -45.72 -29.87 -14.24
CA ALA A 14 -46.33 -28.67 -14.81
C ALA A 14 -46.54 -27.60 -13.72
N GLY A 15 -45.67 -26.58 -13.71
CA GLY A 15 -45.60 -25.54 -12.68
C GLY A 15 -44.20 -25.28 -12.12
N TYR A 16 -43.23 -26.12 -12.45
CA TYR A 16 -41.82 -25.92 -12.11
C TYR A 16 -41.02 -25.36 -13.29
N GLY A 17 -40.13 -24.41 -13.05
CA GLY A 17 -39.20 -23.89 -14.04
C GLY A 17 -37.88 -23.59 -13.37
N GLU A 18 -36.78 -23.81 -14.09
CA GLU A 18 -35.44 -23.46 -13.63
C GLU A 18 -35.03 -22.14 -14.25
N PHE A 19 -34.45 -21.30 -13.41
CA PHE A 19 -33.96 -19.99 -13.78
C PHE A 19 -32.54 -19.84 -13.26
N GLU A 20 -31.58 -19.72 -14.19
CA GLU A 20 -30.18 -19.50 -13.87
C GLU A 20 -29.83 -18.02 -14.09
N LEU A 21 -29.42 -17.36 -13.01
CA LEU A 21 -28.88 -16.01 -13.04
C LEU A 21 -27.35 -16.12 -13.24
N ASP A 22 -26.87 -15.93 -14.47
CA ASP A 22 -25.44 -15.88 -14.78
C ASP A 22 -24.84 -14.54 -14.33
N ILE A 23 -24.76 -14.37 -13.01
CA ILE A 23 -24.15 -13.20 -12.37
C ILE A 23 -22.69 -13.02 -12.84
N PRO A 24 -21.86 -14.07 -12.98
CA PRO A 24 -20.50 -13.92 -13.48
C PRO A 24 -20.42 -13.26 -14.86
N ARG A 25 -21.27 -13.66 -15.82
CA ARG A 25 -21.32 -13.03 -17.14
C ARG A 25 -21.82 -11.59 -17.05
N VAL A 26 -22.89 -11.33 -16.30
CA VAL A 26 -23.40 -9.96 -16.11
C VAL A 26 -22.32 -9.04 -15.52
N MET A 27 -21.57 -9.53 -14.53
CA MET A 27 -20.46 -8.78 -13.94
C MET A 27 -19.33 -8.56 -14.95
N ARG A 28 -18.95 -9.56 -15.75
CA ARG A 28 -17.93 -9.39 -16.81
C ARG A 28 -18.34 -8.41 -17.89
N ASP A 29 -19.59 -8.45 -18.34
CA ASP A 29 -20.04 -7.64 -19.48
C ASP A 29 -20.36 -6.20 -19.07
N GLN A 30 -20.96 -6.00 -17.89
CA GLN A 30 -21.48 -4.70 -17.47
C GLN A 30 -20.51 -3.92 -16.59
N LEU A 31 -19.71 -4.58 -15.76
CA LEU A 31 -18.86 -3.89 -14.79
C LEU A 31 -17.71 -3.10 -15.44
N PRO A 32 -17.00 -3.60 -16.47
CA PRO A 32 -16.01 -2.80 -17.18
C PRO A 32 -16.63 -1.58 -17.85
N ALA A 33 -17.80 -1.72 -18.49
CA ALA A 33 -18.53 -0.62 -19.10
C ALA A 33 -18.97 0.43 -18.05
N PHE A 34 -19.42 -0.03 -16.88
CA PHE A 34 -19.73 0.84 -15.75
C PHE A 34 -18.50 1.64 -15.30
N PHE A 35 -17.34 0.98 -15.11
CA PHE A 35 -16.09 1.67 -14.77
C PHE A 35 -15.62 2.63 -15.86
N ALA A 36 -15.82 2.31 -17.15
CA ALA A 36 -15.49 3.19 -18.25
C ALA A 36 -16.28 4.51 -18.16
N GLY A 37 -17.56 4.46 -17.78
CA GLY A 37 -18.42 5.62 -17.61
C GLY A 37 -18.17 6.46 -16.34
N LEU A 38 -17.44 5.94 -15.35
CA LEU A 38 -17.12 6.70 -14.14
C LEU A 38 -15.99 7.72 -14.41
N PRO A 39 -16.11 8.96 -13.90
CA PRO A 39 -14.99 9.90 -13.92
C PRO A 39 -13.87 9.41 -13.00
N ALA A 40 -12.62 9.52 -13.45
CA ALA A 40 -11.46 9.25 -12.62
C ALA A 40 -11.22 10.41 -11.65
N GLN A 41 -10.75 10.10 -10.44
CA GLN A 41 -10.43 11.08 -9.41
C GLN A 41 -9.01 10.88 -8.89
N ARG A 42 -8.29 11.96 -8.59
CA ARG A 42 -6.93 11.87 -8.00
C ARG A 42 -6.93 11.08 -6.70
N LEU A 43 -5.94 10.20 -6.53
CA LEU A 43 -5.76 9.37 -5.34
C LEU A 43 -5.17 10.20 -4.19
N THR A 44 -6.03 10.96 -3.52
CA THR A 44 -5.71 11.86 -2.40
C THR A 44 -6.51 11.48 -1.16
N ALA A 45 -6.01 11.81 0.04
CA ALA A 45 -6.71 11.50 1.29
C ALA A 45 -8.09 12.15 1.33
N GLU A 46 -8.21 13.39 0.84
CA GLU A 46 -9.45 14.14 0.77
C GLU A 46 -10.46 13.50 -0.19
N ALA A 47 -10.01 13.01 -1.34
CA ALA A 47 -10.87 12.30 -2.28
C ALA A 47 -11.34 10.96 -1.71
N VAL A 48 -10.46 10.22 -1.04
CA VAL A 48 -10.77 8.93 -0.42
C VAL A 48 -11.78 9.11 0.74
N ALA A 49 -11.65 10.18 1.54
CA ALA A 49 -12.58 10.48 2.63
C ALA A 49 -14.02 10.73 2.13
N ARG A 50 -14.21 11.20 0.88
CA ARG A 50 -15.53 11.40 0.28
C ARG A 50 -16.21 10.11 -0.17
N VAL A 51 -15.48 8.99 -0.26
CA VAL A 51 -16.09 7.69 -0.58
C VAL A 51 -17.02 7.29 0.58
N PRO A 52 -18.23 6.78 0.33
CA PRO A 52 -19.17 6.41 1.39
C PRO A 52 -18.56 5.41 2.38
N GLU A 53 -18.82 5.64 3.67
CA GLU A 53 -18.32 4.77 4.74
C GLU A 53 -18.98 3.39 4.69
N GLY A 54 -18.19 2.35 5.00
CA GLY A 54 -18.66 0.96 4.92
C GLY A 54 -18.98 0.46 3.51
N ALA A 55 -18.78 1.28 2.46
CA ALA A 55 -18.95 0.81 1.09
C ALA A 55 -17.87 -0.21 0.72
N GLN A 56 -18.32 -1.28 0.07
CA GLN A 56 -17.51 -2.40 -0.36
C GLN A 56 -17.76 -2.70 -1.84
N GLY A 57 -16.73 -3.17 -2.54
CA GLY A 57 -16.76 -3.51 -3.95
C GLY A 57 -15.35 -3.54 -4.55
N ALA A 58 -15.24 -3.03 -5.78
CA ALA A 58 -13.98 -3.02 -6.54
C ALA A 58 -13.52 -1.59 -6.85
N TYR A 59 -12.21 -1.42 -7.02
CA TYR A 59 -11.59 -0.17 -7.43
C TYR A 59 -10.47 -0.42 -8.44
N LEU A 60 -10.23 0.59 -9.27
CA LEU A 60 -9.21 0.61 -10.30
C LEU A 60 -8.27 1.77 -10.01
N LEU A 61 -6.96 1.59 -10.19
CA LEU A 61 -5.97 2.66 -10.17
C LEU A 61 -5.35 2.82 -11.55
N TYR A 62 -5.14 4.08 -11.92
CA TYR A 62 -4.55 4.47 -13.18
C TYR A 62 -3.31 5.31 -12.93
N LEU A 63 -2.28 5.10 -13.75
CA LEU A 63 -1.10 5.96 -13.87
C LEU A 63 -1.12 6.57 -15.26
N ASP A 64 -1.26 7.90 -15.35
CA ASP A 64 -1.41 8.61 -16.63
C ASP A 64 -2.46 7.95 -17.55
N ASP A 65 -3.67 7.77 -17.01
CA ASP A 65 -4.82 7.15 -17.68
C ASP A 65 -4.65 5.67 -18.10
N THR A 66 -3.50 5.06 -17.81
CA THR A 66 -3.26 3.63 -18.04
C THR A 66 -3.66 2.83 -16.81
N LEU A 67 -4.49 1.80 -16.99
CA LEU A 67 -4.89 0.92 -15.89
C LEU A 67 -3.67 0.15 -15.37
N VAL A 68 -3.29 0.40 -14.12
CA VAL A 68 -2.13 -0.26 -13.51
C VAL A 68 -2.52 -1.22 -12.40
N TYR A 69 -3.67 -1.02 -11.73
CA TYR A 69 -4.07 -1.89 -10.63
C TYR A 69 -5.58 -2.07 -10.54
N VAL A 70 -5.99 -3.30 -10.31
CA VAL A 70 -7.35 -3.69 -9.95
C VAL A 70 -7.30 -4.21 -8.51
N GLY A 71 -8.19 -3.73 -7.65
CA GLY A 71 -8.30 -4.23 -6.29
C GLY A 71 -9.74 -4.33 -5.82
N LYS A 72 -9.94 -5.07 -4.73
CA LYS A 72 -11.21 -5.17 -4.03
C LYS A 72 -11.08 -4.76 -2.57
N THR A 73 -12.22 -4.39 -1.98
CA THR A 73 -12.38 -4.32 -0.53
C THR A 73 -12.70 -5.71 0.00
N ASP A 74 -12.29 -6.02 1.22
CA ASP A 74 -12.74 -7.23 1.90
C ASP A 74 -13.87 -6.89 2.90
N ALA A 75 -14.40 -7.93 3.56
CA ALA A 75 -15.51 -7.78 4.50
C ALA A 75 -15.16 -6.87 5.72
N GLN A 76 -13.87 -6.69 6.02
CA GLN A 76 -13.38 -5.96 7.19
C GLN A 76 -12.87 -4.56 6.85
N ALA A 77 -12.22 -4.41 5.70
CA ALA A 77 -11.59 -3.18 5.21
C ALA A 77 -12.36 -2.62 4.01
N GLY A 78 -13.05 -1.50 4.22
CA GLY A 78 -13.76 -0.76 3.16
C GLY A 78 -12.83 0.04 2.24
N PHE A 79 -13.42 0.75 1.27
CA PHE A 79 -12.66 1.53 0.28
C PHE A 79 -11.69 2.52 0.92
N ARG A 80 -12.15 3.22 1.98
CA ARG A 80 -11.35 4.26 2.64
C ARG A 80 -10.01 3.72 3.13
N GLU A 81 -10.01 2.57 3.79
CA GLU A 81 -8.79 1.97 4.34
C GLU A 81 -7.83 1.54 3.23
N ARG A 82 -8.32 0.77 2.25
CA ARG A 82 -7.50 0.24 1.16
C ARG A 82 -6.92 1.34 0.27
N LEU A 83 -7.76 2.30 -0.16
CA LEU A 83 -7.30 3.40 -1.00
C LEU A 83 -6.38 4.36 -0.22
N THR A 84 -6.62 4.60 1.07
CA THR A 84 -5.69 5.39 1.89
C THR A 84 -4.32 4.72 1.98
N ARG A 85 -4.29 3.40 2.17
CA ARG A 85 -3.04 2.64 2.16
C ARG A 85 -2.30 2.80 0.84
N HIS A 86 -2.99 2.65 -0.30
CA HIS A 86 -2.39 2.84 -1.62
C HIS A 86 -1.90 4.27 -1.85
N ALA A 87 -2.70 5.27 -1.45
CA ALA A 87 -2.33 6.68 -1.51
C ALA A 87 -1.06 6.97 -0.70
N ARG A 88 -0.87 6.30 0.44
CA ARG A 88 0.38 6.36 1.21
C ARG A 88 1.51 5.66 0.46
N SER A 89 1.31 4.43 -0.02
CA SER A 89 2.37 3.62 -0.65
C SER A 89 3.03 4.27 -1.86
N VAL A 90 2.30 5.08 -2.64
CA VAL A 90 2.83 5.77 -3.82
C VAL A 90 3.63 7.04 -3.49
N ARG A 91 3.52 7.55 -2.26
CA ARG A 91 4.29 8.72 -1.82
C ARG A 91 5.74 8.34 -1.54
N HIS A 92 6.63 9.30 -1.76
CA HIS A 92 8.07 9.19 -1.49
C HIS A 92 8.69 7.96 -2.16
N ARG A 93 8.31 7.75 -3.42
CA ARG A 93 8.88 6.74 -4.31
C ARG A 93 9.66 7.44 -5.42
N ARG A 94 10.83 6.93 -5.77
CA ARG A 94 11.62 7.46 -6.89
C ARG A 94 10.89 7.16 -8.19
N GLY A 95 10.78 8.16 -9.08
CA GLY A 95 10.15 8.00 -10.39
C GLY A 95 8.62 7.95 -10.40
N LEU A 96 7.96 8.08 -9.25
CA LEU A 96 6.50 8.05 -9.14
C LEU A 96 5.96 9.31 -8.46
N ASP A 97 5.22 10.11 -9.22
CA ASP A 97 4.51 11.28 -8.70
C ASP A 97 3.06 10.88 -8.37
N PRO A 98 2.63 10.99 -7.09
CA PRO A 98 1.25 10.71 -6.69
C PRO A 98 0.19 11.51 -7.46
N ALA A 99 0.52 12.69 -7.99
CA ALA A 99 -0.43 13.52 -8.74
C ALA A 99 -0.86 12.87 -10.07
N ARG A 100 -0.07 11.92 -10.60
CA ARG A 100 -0.35 11.12 -11.80
C ARG A 100 -1.28 9.93 -11.54
N ILE A 101 -1.56 9.63 -10.27
CA ILE A 101 -2.39 8.49 -9.88
C ILE A 101 -3.83 8.92 -9.70
N THR A 102 -4.73 8.26 -10.43
CA THR A 102 -6.17 8.41 -10.26
C THR A 102 -6.80 7.08 -9.91
N PHE A 103 -8.02 7.13 -9.37
CA PHE A 103 -8.80 5.95 -9.05
C PHE A 103 -10.25 6.07 -9.52
N LYS A 104 -10.86 4.92 -9.72
CA LYS A 104 -12.31 4.74 -9.85
C LYS A 104 -12.74 3.69 -8.83
N ALA A 105 -13.88 3.86 -8.18
CA ALA A 105 -14.39 2.92 -7.18
C ALA A 105 -15.89 2.68 -7.36
N ALA A 106 -16.31 1.43 -7.26
CA ALA A 106 -17.69 1.00 -7.46
C ALA A 106 -18.14 0.13 -6.27
N ARG A 107 -19.16 0.58 -5.54
CA ARG A 107 -19.82 -0.25 -4.52
C ARG A 107 -20.57 -1.39 -5.20
N ILE A 108 -20.41 -2.61 -4.72
CA ILE A 108 -21.06 -3.81 -5.24
C ILE A 108 -21.74 -4.52 -4.06
N PHE A 109 -23.06 -4.71 -4.13
CA PHE A 109 -23.87 -5.19 -3.00
C PHE A 109 -23.74 -6.70 -2.72
N VAL A 110 -23.34 -7.50 -3.70
CA VAL A 110 -23.14 -8.96 -3.57
C VAL A 110 -21.68 -9.32 -3.84
N PHE A 111 -20.75 -8.53 -3.31
CA PHE A 111 -19.33 -8.62 -3.67
C PHE A 111 -18.59 -9.80 -3.04
N SER A 112 -19.05 -10.31 -1.89
CA SER A 112 -18.39 -11.40 -1.15
C SER A 112 -18.56 -12.77 -1.81
N THR A 113 -19.56 -12.93 -2.68
CA THR A 113 -19.87 -14.22 -3.33
C THR A 113 -19.03 -14.48 -4.56
N PHE A 114 -18.33 -13.47 -5.10
CA PHE A 114 -17.60 -13.56 -6.36
C PHE A 114 -16.16 -13.10 -6.22
N ASP A 115 -15.26 -13.72 -6.98
CA ASP A 115 -13.88 -13.25 -7.08
C ASP A 115 -13.74 -12.12 -8.10
N LEU A 116 -14.31 -10.96 -7.74
CA LEU A 116 -14.38 -9.78 -8.61
C LEU A 116 -13.01 -9.26 -9.05
N GLU A 117 -12.00 -9.36 -8.18
CA GLU A 117 -10.65 -8.91 -8.51
C GLU A 117 -10.07 -9.73 -9.66
N THR A 118 -10.09 -11.07 -9.54
CA THR A 118 -9.63 -11.98 -10.59
C THR A 118 -10.41 -11.75 -11.89
N MET A 119 -11.74 -11.68 -11.80
CA MET A 119 -12.61 -11.46 -12.95
C MET A 119 -12.28 -10.16 -13.70
N LEU A 120 -12.10 -9.04 -12.96
CA LEU A 120 -11.76 -7.76 -13.55
C LEU A 120 -10.34 -7.74 -14.13
N ILE A 121 -9.36 -8.37 -13.46
CA ILE A 121 -8.01 -8.49 -13.99
C ILE A 121 -8.02 -9.25 -15.32
N GLU A 122 -8.71 -10.40 -15.39
CA GLU A 122 -8.81 -11.20 -16.60
C GLU A 122 -9.47 -10.41 -17.74
N GLU A 123 -10.59 -9.74 -17.44
CA GLU A 123 -11.35 -9.01 -18.44
C GLU A 123 -10.61 -7.78 -18.96
N PHE A 124 -9.99 -6.98 -18.09
CA PHE A 124 -9.15 -5.87 -18.54
C PHE A 124 -7.89 -6.33 -19.26
N THR A 125 -7.31 -7.48 -18.87
CA THR A 125 -6.20 -8.09 -19.62
C THR A 125 -6.63 -8.43 -21.05
N ARG A 126 -7.85 -8.96 -21.22
CA ARG A 126 -8.43 -9.28 -22.52
C ARG A 126 -8.71 -8.02 -23.36
N LEU A 127 -9.23 -6.96 -22.73
CA LEU A 127 -9.58 -5.71 -23.40
C LEU A 127 -8.35 -4.88 -23.80
N GLU A 128 -7.33 -4.80 -22.95
CA GLU A 128 -6.14 -3.96 -23.16
C GLU A 128 -4.95 -4.74 -23.76
N GLY A 129 -5.06 -6.06 -23.90
CA GLY A 129 -4.02 -6.94 -24.43
C GLY A 129 -2.85 -7.21 -23.47
N GLN A 130 -2.85 -6.59 -22.30
CA GLN A 130 -1.84 -6.77 -21.26
C GLN A 130 -2.47 -6.68 -19.87
N ARG A 131 -1.87 -7.38 -18.91
CA ARG A 131 -2.30 -7.32 -17.51
C ARG A 131 -1.95 -5.97 -16.90
N PRO A 132 -2.81 -5.38 -16.04
CA PRO A 132 -2.45 -4.21 -15.25
C PRO A 132 -1.14 -4.43 -14.49
N ALA A 133 -0.16 -3.54 -14.72
CA ALA A 133 1.24 -3.77 -14.37
C ALA A 133 1.51 -3.97 -12.87
N TRP A 134 0.67 -3.42 -12.00
CA TRP A 134 0.85 -3.49 -10.55
C TRP A 134 0.14 -4.69 -9.92
N ASN A 135 -0.76 -5.38 -10.63
CA ASN A 135 -1.31 -6.63 -10.13
C ASN A 135 -0.22 -7.71 -10.10
N PHE A 136 -0.08 -8.41 -8.96
CA PHE A 136 0.98 -9.40 -8.69
C PHE A 136 2.42 -8.85 -8.67
N SER A 137 2.59 -7.52 -8.71
CA SER A 137 3.90 -6.85 -8.67
C SER A 137 4.45 -6.59 -7.26
N GLY A 138 3.65 -6.88 -6.22
CA GLY A 138 3.93 -6.51 -4.83
C GLY A 138 3.26 -5.23 -4.33
N PHE A 139 2.67 -4.42 -5.21
CA PHE A 139 2.02 -3.15 -4.84
C PHE A 139 1.01 -3.26 -3.69
N GLY A 140 0.14 -4.28 -3.71
CA GLY A 140 -0.84 -4.56 -2.66
C GLY A 140 -0.37 -5.48 -1.53
N SER A 141 0.88 -5.91 -1.53
CA SER A 141 1.38 -6.93 -0.60
C SER A 141 1.54 -6.39 0.82
N ASN A 142 1.31 -7.27 1.81
CA ASN A 142 1.55 -6.98 3.22
C ASN A 142 3.02 -7.11 3.57
N ASP A 143 3.38 -6.54 4.72
CA ASP A 143 4.73 -6.62 5.26
C ASP A 143 5.11 -8.09 5.57
N PRO A 144 6.22 -8.64 5.02
CA PRO A 144 6.56 -10.05 5.19
C PRO A 144 7.04 -10.43 6.60
N GLY A 145 7.28 -9.47 7.50
CA GLY A 145 7.88 -9.70 8.81
C GLY A 145 9.42 -9.68 8.82
N ARG A 146 10.03 -9.73 10.02
CA ARG A 146 11.49 -9.71 10.23
C ARG A 146 12.14 -11.00 9.69
N ASN A 147 13.43 -10.95 9.37
CA ASN A 147 14.24 -12.05 8.80
C ASN A 147 13.85 -12.42 7.35
N ARG A 148 13.29 -11.45 6.63
CA ARG A 148 12.92 -11.56 5.22
C ARG A 148 13.47 -10.39 4.39
N GLU A 149 14.46 -9.71 4.92
CA GLU A 149 15.11 -8.54 4.32
C GLU A 149 16.02 -8.91 3.12
N ASP A 150 16.46 -10.16 2.99
CA ASP A 150 17.21 -10.66 1.82
C ASP A 150 16.34 -11.19 0.68
N GLN A 151 15.01 -11.17 0.85
CA GLN A 151 14.12 -11.61 -0.21
C GLN A 151 14.26 -10.69 -1.43
N LYS A 152 14.11 -11.28 -2.62
CA LYS A 152 14.06 -10.51 -3.86
C LYS A 152 12.95 -9.45 -3.72
N PRO A 153 13.25 -8.17 -3.98
CA PRO A 153 12.23 -7.14 -3.99
C PRO A 153 11.13 -7.47 -4.98
N ALA A 154 9.91 -7.07 -4.65
CA ALA A 154 8.79 -7.21 -5.57
C ALA A 154 8.98 -6.22 -6.73
N PRO A 155 8.53 -6.55 -7.96
CA PRO A 155 8.70 -5.69 -9.14
C PRO A 155 8.34 -4.21 -8.92
N PHE A 156 7.20 -3.94 -8.27
CA PHE A 156 6.78 -2.56 -7.99
C PHE A 156 7.80 -1.80 -7.15
N ASP A 157 8.33 -2.41 -6.09
CA ASP A 157 9.32 -1.76 -5.24
C ASP A 157 10.68 -1.63 -5.93
N SER A 158 11.00 -2.53 -6.86
CA SER A 158 12.19 -2.40 -7.71
C SER A 158 12.09 -1.24 -8.68
N ASP A 159 10.93 -1.05 -9.32
CA ASP A 159 10.68 0.01 -10.29
C ASP A 159 10.54 1.38 -9.59
N PHE A 160 9.92 1.39 -8.41
CA PHE A 160 9.64 2.59 -7.62
C PHE A 160 10.16 2.43 -6.18
N PRO A 161 11.49 2.43 -5.97
CA PRO A 161 12.07 2.29 -4.64
C PRO A 161 11.79 3.52 -3.78
N ILE A 162 11.84 3.33 -2.45
CA ILE A 162 11.71 4.44 -1.49
C ILE A 162 12.72 5.56 -1.74
N ASP A 163 12.24 6.78 -1.57
CA ASP A 163 13.01 8.01 -1.62
C ASP A 163 13.03 8.69 -0.25
N ILE A 164 14.15 8.58 0.48
CA ILE A 164 14.31 9.20 1.80
C ILE A 164 14.71 10.69 1.73
N ASP A 165 14.95 11.20 0.53
CA ASP A 165 15.34 12.60 0.27
C ASP A 165 14.14 13.52 0.09
N ARG A 166 12.93 13.01 0.30
CA ARG A 166 11.71 13.81 0.33
C ARG A 166 11.52 14.49 1.67
N GLU A 167 11.12 15.75 1.61
CA GLU A 167 10.74 16.54 2.78
C GLU A 167 9.59 15.87 3.53
N ILE A 168 9.67 15.92 4.85
CA ILE A 168 8.66 15.38 5.74
C ILE A 168 8.32 16.39 6.83
N ASP A 169 7.04 16.42 7.20
CA ASP A 169 6.54 17.22 8.32
C ASP A 169 5.91 16.25 9.33
N VAL A 170 6.78 15.58 10.09
CA VAL A 170 6.39 14.55 11.08
C VAL A 170 6.89 14.85 12.48
N LEU A 171 7.83 15.80 12.62
CA LEU A 171 8.46 16.16 13.87
C LEU A 171 8.59 17.69 13.96
N PRO A 172 8.17 18.30 15.07
CA PRO A 172 8.38 19.73 15.27
C PRO A 172 9.87 20.03 15.53
N ALA A 173 10.29 21.24 15.15
CA ALA A 173 11.63 21.75 15.42
C ALA A 173 11.94 21.77 16.94
N GLY A 174 13.23 21.70 17.28
CA GLY A 174 13.74 21.72 18.65
C GLY A 174 14.17 20.34 19.17
N THR A 175 14.34 20.26 20.49
CA THR A 175 14.85 19.05 21.15
C THR A 175 13.78 17.97 21.24
N GLN A 176 14.05 16.82 20.63
CA GLN A 176 13.19 15.64 20.66
C GLN A 176 13.93 14.46 21.29
N GLY A 177 13.23 13.60 22.02
CA GLY A 177 13.77 12.31 22.44
C GLY A 177 13.92 11.37 21.24
N VAL A 178 14.98 10.56 21.21
CA VAL A 178 15.29 9.70 20.06
C VAL A 178 14.20 8.66 19.82
N LEU A 179 13.68 8.02 20.86
CA LEU A 179 12.63 7.02 20.72
C LEU A 179 11.32 7.65 20.21
N GLU A 180 10.95 8.79 20.77
CA GLU A 180 9.77 9.56 20.36
C GLU A 180 9.87 9.98 18.90
N ALA A 181 11.06 10.44 18.47
CA ALA A 181 11.34 10.76 17.08
C ALA A 181 11.17 9.56 16.14
N ILE A 182 11.73 8.40 16.51
CA ILE A 182 11.59 7.16 15.73
C ILE A 182 10.13 6.69 15.66
N MET A 183 9.38 6.82 16.75
CA MET A 183 7.95 6.46 16.79
C MET A 183 7.10 7.39 15.93
N ALA A 184 7.37 8.70 15.97
CA ALA A 184 6.71 9.67 15.10
C ALA A 184 7.00 9.38 13.62
N LEU A 185 8.25 9.08 13.28
CA LEU A 185 8.64 8.62 11.94
C LEU A 185 7.88 7.36 11.54
N LYS A 186 7.83 6.35 12.41
CA LYS A 186 7.11 5.10 12.14
C LYS A 186 5.62 5.32 11.85
N ALA A 187 5.00 6.28 12.51
CA ALA A 187 3.59 6.61 12.30
C ALA A 187 3.37 7.47 11.04
N GLY A 188 4.24 8.46 10.81
CA GLY A 188 4.08 9.50 9.80
C GLY A 188 4.61 9.15 8.41
N LEU A 189 5.61 8.26 8.31
CA LEU A 189 6.19 7.92 7.02
C LEU A 189 5.19 7.21 6.09
N PRO A 190 5.24 7.46 4.77
CA PRO A 190 4.36 6.81 3.79
C PRO A 190 4.76 5.36 3.47
N TYR A 191 5.87 4.90 4.04
CA TYR A 191 6.39 3.55 3.92
C TYR A 191 6.72 2.97 5.29
N LEU A 192 6.95 1.66 5.34
CA LEU A 192 7.24 1.00 6.59
C LEU A 192 8.61 1.40 7.13
N LEU A 193 8.64 1.85 8.38
CA LEU A 193 9.84 1.88 9.22
C LEU A 193 9.80 0.75 10.23
N ARG A 194 10.85 -0.06 10.26
CA ARG A 194 11.15 -0.98 11.37
C ARG A 194 12.36 -0.46 12.13
N TYR A 195 12.36 -0.70 13.43
CA TYR A 195 13.52 -0.43 14.26
C TYR A 195 13.64 -1.49 15.34
N GLU A 196 14.85 -1.65 15.85
CA GLU A 196 15.15 -2.66 16.87
C GLU A 196 14.55 -2.25 18.22
N ALA A 197 14.02 -3.23 18.95
CA ALA A 197 13.49 -3.06 20.30
C ALA A 197 13.88 -4.24 21.18
N ASP A 198 14.07 -3.98 22.47
CA ASP A 198 14.54 -4.98 23.46
C ASP A 198 13.41 -5.93 23.89
N GLY A 199 12.15 -5.50 23.76
CA GLY A 199 10.99 -6.29 24.19
C GLY A 199 10.65 -7.47 23.27
N THR A 200 9.84 -8.39 23.79
CA THR A 200 9.26 -9.50 23.02
C THR A 200 7.77 -9.26 22.76
N GLY A 201 7.24 -9.81 21.66
CA GLY A 201 5.82 -9.70 21.30
C GLY A 201 5.42 -8.44 20.53
N GLY A 202 4.15 -8.36 20.12
CA GLY A 202 3.64 -7.37 19.15
C GLY A 202 3.67 -5.90 19.60
N GLY A 203 3.84 -5.63 20.90
CA GLY A 203 3.94 -4.28 21.46
C GLY A 203 5.36 -3.80 21.76
N ALA A 204 6.36 -4.67 21.62
CA ALA A 204 7.74 -4.41 22.03
C ALA A 204 8.34 -3.14 21.41
N TRP A 205 7.97 -2.84 20.16
CA TRP A 205 8.44 -1.67 19.43
C TRP A 205 8.19 -0.36 20.20
N ARG A 206 7.08 -0.25 20.94
CA ARG A 206 6.75 0.96 21.72
C ARG A 206 7.78 1.24 22.82
N GLY A 207 8.43 0.19 23.32
CA GLY A 207 9.47 0.30 24.34
C GLY A 207 10.86 0.55 23.78
N GLY A 208 11.08 0.53 22.46
CA GLY A 208 12.40 0.78 21.86
C GLY A 208 13.52 -0.16 22.29
N HIS A 209 14.74 0.15 21.84
CA HIS A 209 15.97 -0.47 22.34
C HIS A 209 16.58 0.44 23.41
N ARG A 210 17.26 -0.11 24.42
CA ARG A 210 17.84 0.68 25.53
C ARG A 210 18.74 1.83 25.07
N ASP A 211 19.47 1.64 23.97
CA ASP A 211 20.35 2.67 23.39
C ASP A 211 19.59 3.92 22.93
N MET A 212 18.28 3.83 22.69
CA MET A 212 17.45 4.98 22.32
C MET A 212 17.03 5.80 23.54
N MET A 213 17.14 5.24 24.75
CA MET A 213 16.66 5.86 25.98
C MET A 213 17.57 6.98 26.45
N PHE A 214 16.95 8.05 26.98
CA PHE A 214 17.64 9.22 27.54
C PHE A 214 18.58 9.92 26.54
N ARG A 215 18.33 9.76 25.24
CA ARG A 215 19.04 10.46 24.17
C ARG A 215 18.12 11.44 23.48
N THR A 216 18.69 12.54 23.05
CA THR A 216 17.97 13.58 22.33
C THR A 216 18.66 13.90 21.01
N ILE A 217 17.85 14.40 20.09
CA ILE A 217 18.28 15.05 18.85
C ILE A 217 17.72 16.47 18.84
N THR A 218 18.36 17.37 18.11
CA THR A 218 17.84 18.71 17.83
C THR A 218 17.38 18.76 16.39
N VAL A 219 16.07 18.79 16.18
CA VAL A 219 15.46 18.95 14.85
C VAL A 219 15.60 20.41 14.44
N PRO A 220 16.20 20.73 13.29
CA PRO A 220 16.37 22.12 12.85
C PRO A 220 15.02 22.77 12.52
N GLU A 221 15.00 24.10 12.49
CA GLU A 221 13.89 24.84 11.89
C GLU A 221 13.92 24.72 10.37
N GLY A 222 12.73 24.67 9.75
CA GLY A 222 12.57 24.58 8.30
C GLY A 222 12.38 23.15 7.79
N PRO A 223 12.36 22.96 6.45
CA PRO A 223 12.14 21.65 5.85
C PRO A 223 13.25 20.66 6.19
N VAL A 224 12.86 19.44 6.55
CA VAL A 224 13.78 18.33 6.81
C VAL A 224 13.39 17.11 5.99
N THR A 225 14.38 16.35 5.53
CA THR A 225 14.15 15.08 4.86
C THR A 225 14.17 13.90 5.85
N THR A 226 13.72 12.74 5.39
CA THR A 226 13.87 11.51 6.18
C THR A 226 15.36 11.18 6.40
N ARG A 227 16.22 11.47 5.41
CA ARG A 227 17.68 11.31 5.54
C ARG A 227 18.26 12.18 6.65
N ASP A 228 17.86 13.45 6.73
CA ASP A 228 18.38 14.38 7.73
C ASP A 228 18.07 13.87 9.15
N LEU A 229 16.82 13.46 9.37
CA LEU A 229 16.40 12.95 10.67
C LEU A 229 17.10 11.64 11.03
N PHE A 230 17.30 10.72 10.08
CA PHE A 230 18.09 9.52 10.35
C PHE A 230 19.57 9.82 10.63
N THR A 231 20.15 10.82 9.99
CA THR A 231 21.51 11.28 10.27
C THR A 231 21.64 11.79 11.71
N LEU A 232 20.68 12.61 12.16
CA LEU A 232 20.64 13.09 13.55
C LEU A 232 20.47 11.93 14.55
N ILE A 233 19.56 11.01 14.27
CA ILE A 233 19.31 9.82 15.12
C ILE A 233 20.58 8.97 15.22
N LEU A 234 21.23 8.65 14.11
CA LEU A 234 22.48 7.87 14.09
C LEU A 234 23.63 8.59 14.81
N GLY A 235 23.68 9.92 14.76
CA GLY A 235 24.66 10.73 15.49
C GLY A 235 24.49 10.64 17.01
N ALA A 236 23.24 10.55 17.49
CA ALA A 236 22.92 10.41 18.91
C ALA A 236 23.16 8.99 19.44
N LEU A 237 22.91 7.97 18.63
CA LEU A 237 23.06 6.56 19.02
C LEU A 237 24.53 6.12 19.14
N PRO A 238 24.83 5.07 19.94
CA PRO A 238 26.17 4.48 20.00
C PRO A 238 26.66 3.93 18.65
N PRO A 239 27.97 3.68 18.48
CA PRO A 239 28.46 2.95 17.32
C PRO A 239 27.80 1.57 17.17
N GLY A 240 27.66 1.11 15.92
CA GLY A 240 27.04 -0.17 15.58
C GLY A 240 25.56 -0.09 15.17
N TRP A 241 24.99 1.12 15.12
CA TRP A 241 23.66 1.35 14.54
C TRP A 241 23.74 1.65 13.05
N GLN A 242 22.75 1.16 12.32
CA GLN A 242 22.66 1.25 10.87
C GLN A 242 21.22 1.53 10.44
N VAL A 243 21.05 2.49 9.53
CA VAL A 243 19.83 2.62 8.74
C VAL A 243 20.06 1.95 7.39
N THR A 244 19.21 1.00 7.03
CA THR A 244 19.21 0.39 5.69
C THR A 244 17.95 0.79 4.96
N VAL A 245 18.10 1.37 3.77
CA VAL A 245 16.99 1.63 2.87
C VAL A 245 16.86 0.42 1.96
N LEU A 246 15.78 -0.33 2.13
CA LEU A 246 15.36 -1.37 1.20
C LEU A 246 14.32 -0.76 0.22
N PRO A 247 14.06 -1.37 -0.93
CA PRO A 247 13.17 -0.80 -1.93
C PRO A 247 11.75 -0.53 -1.40
N SER A 248 11.27 -1.32 -0.44
CA SER A 248 9.91 -1.27 0.12
C SER A 248 9.80 -0.81 1.58
N ARG A 249 10.91 -0.70 2.30
CA ARG A 249 10.92 -0.30 3.72
C ARG A 249 12.27 0.27 4.14
N VAL A 250 12.28 0.99 5.26
CA VAL A 250 13.50 1.39 5.95
C VAL A 250 13.62 0.62 7.25
N ILE A 251 14.83 0.20 7.60
CA ILE A 251 15.13 -0.46 8.88
C ILE A 251 16.22 0.30 9.63
N LEU A 252 16.07 0.42 10.96
CA LEU A 252 17.06 0.98 11.88
C LEU A 252 17.42 -0.07 12.93
N TYR A 253 18.54 -0.77 12.74
CA TYR A 253 18.96 -1.88 13.59
C TYR A 253 20.39 -1.68 14.11
N ARG A 254 20.71 -2.33 15.24
CA ARG A 254 22.05 -2.37 15.79
C ARG A 254 22.84 -3.51 15.17
N GLU A 255 23.28 -3.30 13.93
CA GLU A 255 24.01 -4.28 13.16
C GLU A 255 24.97 -3.61 12.17
N SER A 256 25.87 -4.41 11.60
CA SER A 256 26.71 -4.01 10.47
C SER A 256 26.56 -5.04 9.34
N ARG A 257 25.39 -5.00 8.68
CA ARG A 257 25.01 -5.97 7.65
C ARG A 257 24.82 -5.29 6.30
N ALA A 258 25.26 -5.94 5.22
CA ALA A 258 24.89 -5.57 3.87
C ALA A 258 23.80 -6.52 3.36
N TYR A 259 22.63 -5.99 3.04
CA TYR A 259 21.53 -6.76 2.47
C TYR A 259 21.63 -6.77 0.95
N ARG A 260 21.34 -7.90 0.32
CA ARG A 260 21.40 -8.04 -1.14
C ARG A 260 20.55 -7.00 -1.87
N ALA A 261 19.39 -6.68 -1.30
CA ALA A 261 18.40 -5.79 -1.88
C ALA A 261 18.57 -4.32 -1.48
N GLN A 262 19.57 -3.95 -0.66
CA GLN A 262 19.67 -2.58 -0.16
C GLN A 262 19.90 -1.59 -1.30
N VAL A 263 19.18 -0.47 -1.24
CA VAL A 263 19.37 0.67 -2.14
C VAL A 263 20.52 1.53 -1.61
N GLU A 264 20.53 1.75 -0.31
CA GLU A 264 21.57 2.52 0.37
C GLU A 264 21.63 2.17 1.86
N THR A 265 22.68 2.65 2.52
CA THR A 265 22.90 2.44 3.94
C THR A 265 23.49 3.70 4.56
N LEU A 266 22.92 4.13 5.68
CA LEU A 266 23.45 5.22 6.50
C LEU A 266 24.06 4.61 7.76
N ARG A 267 25.29 5.00 8.05
CA ARG A 267 25.99 4.71 9.29
C ARG A 267 26.62 6.01 9.76
N ARG A 268 26.86 6.12 11.06
CA ARG A 268 27.68 7.20 11.59
C ARG A 268 29.06 7.10 10.92
N THR A 269 29.45 8.14 10.18
CA THR A 269 30.84 8.34 9.81
C THR A 269 31.64 8.58 11.09
N GLY A 270 32.68 7.79 11.28
CA GLY A 270 33.56 7.85 12.46
C GLY A 270 34.21 9.21 12.63
#